data_AF-A0AAU8D0G4-F1
#
_entry.id   AF-A0AAU8D0G4-F1
#
_cell.length_a   1.000
_cell.length_b   1.000
_cell.length_c   1.000
_cell.angle_alpha   90.00
_cell.angle_beta   90.00
_cell.angle_gamma   90.00
#
_symmetry.space_group_name_H-M   'P 1'
#
loop_
_entity.id
_entity.type
_entity.pdbx_description
1 polymer ?
#
loop_
_entity_poly.entity_id
_entity_poly.type
_entity_poly.pdbx_seq_one_letter_code
_entity_poly.pdbx_strand_id
1 'polypeptide(L)'
;MINFHGINTNRLSLVDYRLCAGQYNVETALVQAVVKVEAGTAGFWNSGEIKLLYEGHIAYKETSGALRAKLVKAGLAWKNWGDKAYGKATQSRDRLRKAIEIAGDRAYRWASYGLGQIMGFNAELCGYVSAKAMFDKFLKGEPHQLDGMMRFIKASNLLAPMRAKDWHKFARGYNGSGYTKHSYHIRLEQAYASFAKGQPVDAWADGILTIGDKGEAVEVLQRQLVALGADIEIDGAFGRGTAQAVIEVQKKLGLKADGIVGSKTNEALTGVEVEEPAPLQAPVEEVSAITNPVNPGPFVVGTGLAGGVGFIIWKIVEAIFL
;
A
#
# COMPACT_ATOMS: atom_id res chain seq x y z
N MET A 1 1.70 -21.58 9.84
CA MET A 1 2.95 -20.79 9.77
C MET A 1 2.62 -19.46 9.10
N ILE A 2 3.29 -18.34 9.42
CA ILE A 2 3.04 -17.06 8.72
C ILE A 2 3.54 -17.14 7.27
N ASN A 3 2.68 -16.80 6.31
CA ASN A 3 3.06 -16.53 4.93
C ASN A 3 3.44 -15.05 4.77
N PHE A 4 4.43 -14.77 3.91
CA PHE A 4 4.87 -13.41 3.57
C PHE A 4 4.66 -13.08 2.09
N HIS A 5 4.29 -14.04 1.24
CA HIS A 5 4.05 -13.81 -0.18
C HIS A 5 2.72 -13.09 -0.40
N GLY A 6 2.73 -12.11 -1.30
CA GLY A 6 1.50 -11.48 -1.78
C GLY A 6 0.70 -12.40 -2.70
N ILE A 7 -0.61 -12.15 -2.78
CA ILE A 7 -1.51 -12.82 -3.73
C ILE A 7 -1.36 -12.19 -5.12
N ASN A 8 -1.38 -10.85 -5.18
CA ASN A 8 -1.04 -10.08 -6.36
C ASN A 8 0.17 -9.19 -6.05
N THR A 9 1.28 -9.43 -6.74
CA THR A 9 2.56 -8.72 -6.54
C THR A 9 2.86 -7.72 -7.66
N ASN A 10 1.89 -7.46 -8.54
CA ASN A 10 2.00 -6.48 -9.61
C ASN A 10 2.19 -5.06 -9.04
N ARG A 11 2.74 -4.19 -9.89
CA ARG A 11 3.08 -2.81 -9.55
C ARG A 11 1.87 -1.90 -9.75
N LEU A 12 1.74 -0.87 -8.91
CA LEU A 12 0.72 0.18 -9.09
C LEU A 12 0.75 0.74 -10.52
N SER A 13 -0.37 0.58 -11.22
CA SER A 13 -0.69 1.16 -12.51
C SER A 13 -1.26 2.57 -12.36
N LEU A 14 -1.42 3.31 -13.46
CA LEU A 14 -2.04 4.65 -13.44
C LEU A 14 -3.50 4.61 -12.95
N VAL A 15 -4.21 3.52 -13.25
CA VAL A 15 -5.53 3.18 -12.69
C VAL A 15 -5.54 3.20 -11.17
N ASP A 16 -4.61 2.49 -10.53
CA ASP A 16 -4.60 2.34 -9.06
C ASP A 16 -4.43 3.69 -8.37
N TYR A 17 -3.62 4.58 -8.96
CA TYR A 17 -3.49 5.97 -8.50
C TYR A 17 -4.80 6.75 -8.69
N ARG A 18 -5.48 6.63 -9.84
CA ARG A 18 -6.75 7.36 -10.11
C ARG A 18 -7.89 6.90 -9.20
N LEU A 19 -8.09 5.59 -9.04
CA LEU A 19 -9.12 5.02 -8.15
C LEU A 19 -8.92 5.50 -6.70
N CYS A 20 -7.67 5.43 -6.21
CA CYS A 20 -7.32 5.91 -4.89
C CYS A 20 -7.50 7.44 -4.76
N ALA A 21 -7.07 8.21 -5.75
CA ALA A 21 -7.24 9.66 -5.78
C ALA A 21 -8.72 10.09 -5.68
N GLY A 22 -9.60 9.42 -6.42
CA GLY A 22 -11.06 9.64 -6.34
C GLY A 22 -11.67 9.23 -5.00
N GLN A 23 -11.28 8.07 -4.44
CA GLN A 23 -11.72 7.61 -3.11
C GLN A 23 -11.39 8.63 -2.01
N TYR A 24 -10.23 9.28 -2.10
CA TYR A 24 -9.77 10.28 -1.11
C TYR A 24 -10.07 11.73 -1.50
N ASN A 25 -10.69 12.00 -2.65
CA ASN A 25 -10.90 13.32 -3.25
C ASN A 25 -9.61 14.16 -3.19
N VAL A 26 -8.63 13.78 -4.00
CA VAL A 26 -7.34 14.44 -4.23
C VAL A 26 -6.95 14.29 -5.70
N GLU A 27 -6.07 15.15 -6.22
CA GLU A 27 -5.53 14.97 -7.58
C GLU A 27 -4.67 13.71 -7.68
N THR A 28 -4.75 12.98 -8.81
CA THR A 28 -3.92 11.80 -9.12
C THR A 28 -2.42 12.08 -8.91
N ALA A 29 -1.96 13.24 -9.39
CA ALA A 29 -0.58 13.69 -9.28
C ALA A 29 -0.10 13.86 -7.82
N LEU A 30 -0.99 14.16 -6.86
CA LEU A 30 -0.64 14.23 -5.43
C LEU A 30 -0.34 12.83 -4.88
N VAL A 31 -1.17 11.84 -5.19
CA VAL A 31 -0.98 10.44 -4.75
C VAL A 31 0.31 9.87 -5.36
N GLN A 32 0.53 10.11 -6.66
CA GLN A 32 1.75 9.70 -7.35
C GLN A 32 3.01 10.38 -6.78
N ALA A 33 2.94 11.68 -6.45
CA ALA A 33 4.06 12.40 -5.84
C ALA A 33 4.41 11.86 -4.45
N VAL A 34 3.41 11.62 -3.61
CA VAL A 34 3.57 11.04 -2.27
C VAL A 34 4.20 9.65 -2.36
N VAL A 35 3.68 8.76 -3.23
CA VAL A 35 4.29 7.42 -3.41
C VAL A 35 5.72 7.51 -3.97
N LYS A 36 5.99 8.37 -4.96
CA LYS A 36 7.34 8.55 -5.54
C LYS A 36 8.40 9.04 -4.54
N VAL A 37 7.99 9.68 -3.44
CA VAL A 37 8.90 10.33 -2.48
C VAL A 37 8.99 9.59 -1.14
N GLU A 38 7.84 9.11 -0.66
CA GLU A 38 7.67 8.53 0.68
C GLU A 38 7.65 6.99 0.67
N ALA A 39 7.26 6.37 -0.45
CA ALA A 39 7.30 4.91 -0.59
C ALA A 39 8.62 4.44 -1.23
N GLY A 40 8.99 3.19 -0.93
CA GLY A 40 10.04 2.51 -1.69
C GLY A 40 9.58 2.18 -3.12
N THR A 41 10.52 1.80 -3.99
CA THR A 41 10.24 1.50 -5.42
C THR A 41 9.15 0.45 -5.67
N ALA A 42 8.83 -0.38 -4.68
CA ALA A 42 7.77 -1.39 -4.67
C ALA A 42 7.39 -1.76 -3.22
N GLY A 43 6.20 -2.30 -3.01
CA GLY A 43 5.71 -2.86 -1.74
C GLY A 43 6.07 -4.33 -1.51
N PHE A 44 6.39 -5.07 -2.58
CA PHE A 44 6.91 -6.44 -2.55
C PHE A 44 8.36 -6.52 -3.04
N TRP A 45 9.07 -7.57 -2.65
CA TRP A 45 10.34 -7.99 -3.26
C TRP A 45 10.08 -8.79 -4.54
N ASN A 46 11.10 -8.96 -5.39
CA ASN A 46 11.02 -9.79 -6.59
C ASN A 46 10.77 -11.29 -6.29
N SER A 47 10.92 -11.72 -5.03
CA SER A 47 10.49 -13.05 -4.54
C SER A 47 8.97 -13.15 -4.27
N GLY A 48 8.22 -12.07 -4.47
CA GLY A 48 6.80 -11.95 -4.11
C GLY A 48 6.55 -11.71 -2.62
N GLU A 49 7.58 -11.76 -1.77
CA GLU A 49 7.46 -11.48 -0.33
C GLU A 49 7.23 -9.98 -0.06
N ILE A 50 6.32 -9.65 0.85
CA ILE A 50 6.07 -8.26 1.26
C ILE A 50 7.30 -7.62 1.91
N LYS A 51 7.52 -6.32 1.63
CA LYS A 51 8.54 -5.53 2.33
C LYS A 51 8.07 -5.19 3.73
N LEU A 52 8.88 -5.54 4.74
CA LEU A 52 8.62 -5.22 6.13
C LEU A 52 9.91 -4.97 6.91
N LEU A 53 9.86 -4.06 7.89
CA LEU A 53 10.93 -3.83 8.86
C LEU A 53 10.42 -4.19 10.25
N TYR A 54 11.17 -5.00 10.99
CA TYR A 54 10.79 -5.39 12.35
C TYR A 54 11.45 -4.49 13.39
N GLU A 55 10.63 -3.88 14.25
CA GLU A 55 10.99 -2.87 15.22
C GLU A 55 10.98 -3.39 16.66
N GLY A 56 12.08 -4.04 17.06
CA GLY A 56 12.24 -4.54 18.42
C GLY A 56 12.25 -3.46 19.51
N HIS A 57 12.43 -2.19 19.14
CA HIS A 57 12.27 -1.07 20.07
C HIS A 57 10.78 -0.78 20.38
N ILE A 58 9.88 -1.00 19.41
CA ILE A 58 8.42 -0.97 19.64
C ILE A 58 8.00 -2.23 20.41
N ALA A 59 8.56 -3.40 20.09
CA ALA A 59 8.32 -4.63 20.87
C ALA A 59 8.72 -4.47 22.35
N TYR A 60 9.79 -3.74 22.64
CA TYR A 60 10.18 -3.38 24.01
C TYR A 60 9.18 -2.40 24.64
N LYS A 61 8.73 -1.37 23.91
CA LYS A 61 7.75 -0.37 24.37
C LYS A 61 6.40 -1.00 24.73
N GLU A 62 5.86 -1.89 23.89
CA GLU A 62 4.52 -2.49 24.03
C GLU A 62 4.45 -3.77 24.90
N THR A 63 5.57 -4.22 25.46
CA THR A 63 5.62 -5.39 26.37
C THR A 63 6.28 -5.05 27.69
N SER A 64 6.02 -5.83 28.72
CA SER A 64 6.63 -5.70 30.05
C SER A 64 6.84 -7.08 30.70
N GLY A 65 7.43 -7.10 31.90
CA GLY A 65 7.58 -8.30 32.73
C GLY A 65 8.18 -9.50 32.01
N ALA A 66 7.62 -10.69 32.27
CA ALA A 66 8.09 -11.95 31.71
C ALA A 66 8.03 -12.02 30.17
N LEU A 67 7.08 -11.33 29.52
CA LEU A 67 6.99 -11.29 28.06
C LEU A 67 8.15 -10.47 27.46
N ARG A 68 8.41 -9.27 27.99
CA ARG A 68 9.57 -8.46 27.59
C ARG A 68 10.87 -9.24 27.83
N ALA A 69 11.01 -9.92 28.97
CA ALA A 69 12.18 -10.73 29.29
C ALA A 69 12.42 -11.87 28.27
N LYS A 70 11.36 -12.60 27.87
CA LYS A 70 11.42 -13.61 26.80
C LYS A 70 11.87 -13.00 25.46
N LEU A 71 11.28 -11.88 25.05
CA LEU A 71 11.62 -11.21 23.78
C LEU A 71 13.04 -10.63 23.77
N VAL A 72 13.51 -10.03 24.88
CA VAL A 72 14.89 -9.57 25.03
C VAL A 72 15.86 -10.74 24.96
N LYS A 73 15.59 -11.85 25.67
CA LYS A 73 16.43 -13.08 25.62
C LYS A 73 16.47 -13.69 24.21
N ALA A 74 15.38 -13.62 23.46
CA ALA A 74 15.32 -14.04 22.05
C ALA A 74 15.98 -13.04 21.07
N GLY A 75 16.43 -11.87 21.56
CA GLY A 75 16.99 -10.80 20.73
C GLY A 75 15.98 -10.08 19.85
N LEU A 76 14.69 -10.14 20.21
CA LEU A 76 13.54 -9.57 19.51
C LEU A 76 13.02 -8.26 20.12
N ALA A 77 13.49 -7.89 21.32
CA ALA A 77 13.22 -6.60 21.93
C ALA A 77 14.53 -5.94 22.42
N TRP A 78 14.63 -4.62 22.27
CA TRP A 78 15.79 -3.80 22.65
C TRP A 78 15.32 -2.39 23.06
N LYS A 79 16.06 -1.67 23.89
CA LYS A 79 15.49 -0.53 24.66
C LYS A 79 15.30 0.72 23.81
N ASN A 80 16.31 1.11 23.05
CA ASN A 80 16.35 2.36 22.29
C ASN A 80 16.39 2.06 20.79
N TRP A 81 15.92 3.01 19.97
CA TRP A 81 16.15 2.94 18.53
C TRP A 81 17.68 2.96 18.24
N GLY A 82 18.13 2.10 17.33
CA GLY A 82 19.56 1.94 17.00
C GLY A 82 20.35 0.92 17.83
N ASP A 83 19.84 0.43 18.98
CA ASP A 83 20.52 -0.59 19.81
C ASP A 83 20.89 -1.87 19.04
N LYS A 84 20.19 -2.15 17.93
CA LYS A 84 20.41 -3.34 17.10
C LYS A 84 20.23 -3.02 15.62
N ALA A 85 21.23 -3.40 14.81
CA ALA A 85 21.18 -3.23 13.37
C ALA A 85 20.04 -4.05 12.72
N TYR A 86 19.32 -3.42 11.79
CA TYR A 86 18.22 -4.06 11.09
C TYR A 86 18.67 -5.26 10.25
N GLY A 87 19.75 -5.13 9.47
CA GLY A 87 20.32 -6.21 8.66
C GLY A 87 19.59 -6.45 7.34
N LYS A 88 19.67 -7.67 6.81
CA LYS A 88 19.00 -8.07 5.56
C LYS A 88 17.48 -8.19 5.77
N ALA A 89 16.70 -7.98 4.71
CA ALA A 89 15.23 -8.04 4.77
C ALA A 89 14.67 -9.37 5.30
N THR A 90 15.35 -10.50 5.04
CA THR A 90 15.04 -11.82 5.64
C THR A 90 15.04 -11.78 7.17
N GLN A 91 16.00 -11.07 7.77
CA GLN A 91 16.13 -10.99 9.24
C GLN A 91 14.96 -10.24 9.89
N SER A 92 14.30 -9.31 9.18
CA SER A 92 13.04 -8.70 9.64
C SER A 92 11.90 -9.71 9.64
N ARG A 93 11.77 -10.51 8.57
CA ARG A 93 10.75 -11.57 8.46
C ARG A 93 10.95 -12.67 9.51
N ASP A 94 12.20 -13.06 9.75
CA ASP A 94 12.56 -14.04 10.78
C ASP A 94 12.33 -13.55 12.21
N ARG A 95 12.58 -12.26 12.48
CA ARG A 95 12.25 -11.63 13.77
C ARG A 95 10.74 -11.58 13.99
N LEU A 96 9.96 -11.15 12.98
CA LEU A 96 8.50 -11.11 13.08
C LEU A 96 7.91 -12.52 13.29
N ARG A 97 8.38 -13.53 12.55
CA ARG A 97 7.96 -14.93 12.74
C ARG A 97 8.17 -15.40 14.19
N LYS A 98 9.39 -15.20 14.72
CA LYS A 98 9.73 -15.57 16.11
C LYS A 98 9.04 -14.72 17.18
N ALA A 99 8.67 -13.48 16.85
CA ALA A 99 7.89 -12.63 17.74
C ALA A 99 6.43 -13.12 17.83
N ILE A 100 5.83 -13.56 16.72
CA ILE A 100 4.49 -14.18 16.71
C ILE A 100 4.50 -15.50 17.50
N GLU A 101 5.56 -16.33 17.36
CA GLU A 101 5.74 -17.56 18.15
C GLU A 101 5.78 -17.31 19.67
N ILE A 102 6.20 -16.12 20.13
CA ILE A 102 6.36 -15.77 21.56
C ILE A 102 5.20 -14.91 22.09
N ALA A 103 4.56 -14.10 21.25
CA ALA A 103 3.61 -13.06 21.66
C ALA A 103 2.28 -13.05 20.90
N GLY A 104 2.07 -13.99 19.97
CA GLY A 104 0.89 -14.07 19.12
C GLY A 104 0.69 -12.82 18.25
N ASP A 105 -0.57 -12.51 17.92
CA ASP A 105 -0.93 -11.47 16.97
C ASP A 105 -0.53 -10.04 17.40
N ARG A 106 -0.19 -9.82 18.67
CA ARG A 106 0.40 -8.53 19.11
C ARG A 106 1.69 -8.22 18.37
N ALA A 107 2.47 -9.23 17.98
CA ALA A 107 3.74 -9.03 17.29
C ALA A 107 3.62 -8.33 15.93
N TYR A 108 2.44 -8.38 15.27
CA TYR A 108 2.20 -7.61 14.04
C TYR A 108 2.21 -6.10 14.28
N ARG A 109 2.00 -5.61 15.51
CA ARG A 109 2.11 -4.18 15.83
C ARG A 109 3.55 -3.66 15.72
N TRP A 110 4.54 -4.55 15.77
CA TRP A 110 5.97 -4.23 15.90
C TRP A 110 6.73 -4.26 14.57
N ALA A 111 6.03 -4.10 13.44
CA ALA A 111 6.66 -3.97 12.13
C ALA A 111 5.96 -2.96 11.22
N SER A 112 6.69 -2.38 10.29
CA SER A 112 6.17 -1.62 9.15
C SER A 112 5.87 -2.55 7.98
N TYR A 113 4.87 -2.23 7.16
CA TYR A 113 4.44 -3.10 6.06
C TYR A 113 4.26 -2.38 4.72
N GLY A 114 4.60 -3.08 3.65
CA GLY A 114 4.23 -2.74 2.27
C GLY A 114 4.85 -1.46 1.73
N LEU A 115 4.26 -0.96 0.66
CA LEU A 115 4.70 0.20 -0.13
C LEU A 115 4.96 1.44 0.74
N GLY A 116 3.95 1.89 1.51
CA GLY A 116 4.04 3.06 2.38
C GLY A 116 4.70 2.83 3.74
N GLN A 117 5.18 1.62 4.04
CA GLN A 117 5.81 1.23 5.32
C GLN A 117 4.99 1.61 6.56
N ILE A 118 3.67 1.40 6.52
CA ILE A 118 2.77 1.72 7.64
C ILE A 118 3.02 0.77 8.81
N MET A 119 3.31 1.32 9.99
CA MET A 119 3.52 0.56 11.23
C MET A 119 2.22 -0.12 11.69
N GLY A 120 2.31 -1.41 12.06
CA GLY A 120 1.16 -2.19 12.54
C GLY A 120 0.47 -1.63 13.78
N PHE A 121 1.17 -0.90 14.65
CA PHE A 121 0.54 -0.21 15.79
C PHE A 121 -0.45 0.89 15.39
N ASN A 122 -0.40 1.37 14.14
CA ASN A 122 -1.35 2.33 13.56
C ASN A 122 -2.54 1.66 12.84
N ALA A 123 -2.65 0.33 12.85
CA ALA A 123 -3.71 -0.37 12.11
C ALA A 123 -5.13 0.07 12.53
N GLU A 124 -5.37 0.20 13.82
CA GLU A 124 -6.64 0.69 14.39
C GLU A 124 -6.90 2.16 14.02
N LEU A 125 -5.86 3.01 14.00
CA LEU A 125 -5.92 4.41 13.53
C LEU A 125 -6.29 4.51 12.05
N CYS A 126 -5.86 3.54 11.23
CA CYS A 126 -6.25 3.41 9.82
C CYS A 126 -7.62 2.75 9.62
N GLY A 127 -8.31 2.31 10.68
CA GLY A 127 -9.61 1.64 10.60
C GLY A 127 -9.55 0.14 10.28
N TYR A 128 -8.41 -0.53 10.48
CA TYR A 128 -8.33 -2.00 10.47
C TYR A 128 -8.58 -2.56 11.88
N VAL A 129 -9.31 -3.67 11.98
CA VAL A 129 -9.66 -4.30 13.28
C VAL A 129 -8.46 -4.86 14.06
N SER A 130 -7.32 -5.06 13.40
CA SER A 130 -6.05 -5.42 14.06
C SER A 130 -4.85 -5.19 13.14
N ALA A 131 -3.64 -5.18 13.71
CA ALA A 131 -2.39 -5.17 12.96
C ALA A 131 -2.22 -6.37 12.03
N LYS A 132 -2.74 -7.54 12.43
CA LYS A 132 -2.79 -8.74 11.57
C LYS A 132 -3.75 -8.53 10.39
N ALA A 133 -4.94 -7.98 10.63
CA ALA A 133 -5.90 -7.71 9.55
C ALA A 133 -5.36 -6.70 8.52
N MET A 134 -4.60 -5.68 8.97
CA MET A 134 -3.88 -4.78 8.08
C MET A 134 -2.84 -5.53 7.23
N PHE A 135 -2.01 -6.37 7.87
CA PHE A 135 -1.02 -7.20 7.18
C PHE A 135 -1.67 -8.15 6.15
N ASP A 136 -2.73 -8.86 6.52
CA ASP A 136 -3.45 -9.79 5.65
C ASP A 136 -4.05 -9.06 4.43
N LYS A 137 -4.63 -7.86 4.63
CA LYS A 137 -5.13 -7.01 3.51
C LYS A 137 -3.96 -6.48 2.65
N PHE A 138 -2.81 -6.15 3.24
CA PHE A 138 -1.62 -5.72 2.51
C PHE A 138 -1.00 -6.84 1.66
N LEU A 139 -1.15 -8.12 2.04
CA LEU A 139 -0.78 -9.26 1.19
C LEU A 139 -1.67 -9.38 -0.06
N LYS A 140 -2.89 -8.85 -0.07
CA LYS A 140 -3.76 -8.91 -1.27
C LYS A 140 -3.20 -8.09 -2.45
N GLY A 141 -2.40 -7.04 -2.24
CA GLY A 141 -1.64 -6.36 -3.30
C GLY A 141 -1.24 -4.91 -3.02
N GLU A 142 -0.42 -4.29 -3.90
CA GLU A 142 0.03 -2.89 -3.75
C GLU A 142 -1.14 -1.88 -3.66
N PRO A 143 -2.27 -2.01 -4.37
CA PRO A 143 -3.40 -1.09 -4.22
C PRO A 143 -3.97 -1.03 -2.80
N HIS A 144 -3.97 -2.13 -2.06
CA HIS A 144 -4.40 -2.15 -0.66
C HIS A 144 -3.36 -1.56 0.30
N GLN A 145 -2.07 -1.63 -0.07
CA GLN A 145 -1.00 -0.96 0.65
C GLN A 145 -1.04 0.57 0.42
N LEU A 146 -1.49 1.00 -0.76
CA LEU A 146 -1.77 2.39 -1.10
C LEU A 146 -2.99 2.94 -0.35
N ASP A 147 -4.12 2.21 -0.33
CA ASP A 147 -5.27 2.57 0.50
C ASP A 147 -4.88 2.65 1.99
N GLY A 148 -4.09 1.70 2.50
CA GLY A 148 -3.52 1.77 3.86
C GLY A 148 -2.67 3.01 4.14
N MET A 149 -1.90 3.47 3.16
CA MET A 149 -1.11 4.71 3.23
C MET A 149 -2.01 5.96 3.22
N MET A 150 -3.09 5.97 2.43
CA MET A 150 -4.03 7.09 2.38
C MET A 150 -4.98 7.14 3.59
N ARG A 151 -5.36 5.98 4.17
CA ARG A 151 -6.01 5.89 5.49
C ARG A 151 -5.16 6.56 6.57
N PHE A 152 -3.86 6.29 6.57
CA PHE A 152 -2.91 6.87 7.51
C PHE A 152 -2.75 8.38 7.34
N ILE A 153 -2.65 8.86 6.09
CA ILE A 153 -2.62 10.30 5.72
C ILE A 153 -3.92 11.00 6.15
N LYS A 154 -5.08 10.35 5.98
CA LYS A 154 -6.39 10.84 6.44
C LYS A 154 -6.45 10.96 7.96
N ALA A 155 -6.14 9.88 8.67
CA ALA A 155 -6.21 9.83 10.14
C ALA A 155 -5.18 10.75 10.83
N SER A 156 -4.03 10.98 10.19
CA SER A 156 -3.00 11.92 10.66
C SER A 156 -3.29 13.39 10.31
N ASN A 157 -4.48 13.70 9.78
CA ASN A 157 -4.91 15.04 9.33
C ASN A 157 -4.06 15.66 8.19
N LEU A 158 -3.41 14.82 7.37
CA LEU A 158 -2.48 15.25 6.31
C LEU A 158 -3.15 15.42 4.93
N LEU A 159 -4.39 14.96 4.72
CA LEU A 159 -5.14 15.23 3.48
C LEU A 159 -5.33 16.74 3.21
N ALA A 160 -5.53 17.55 4.25
CA ALA A 160 -5.71 19.00 4.10
C ALA A 160 -4.45 19.70 3.55
N PRO A 161 -3.25 19.55 4.16
CA PRO A 161 -2.02 20.10 3.57
C PRO A 161 -1.64 19.43 2.23
N MET A 162 -1.98 18.16 2.01
CA MET A 162 -1.79 17.49 0.72
C MET A 162 -2.55 18.19 -0.42
N ARG A 163 -3.86 18.44 -0.24
CA ARG A 163 -4.69 19.18 -1.21
C ARG A 163 -4.21 20.62 -1.39
N ALA A 164 -3.86 21.28 -0.29
CA ALA A 164 -3.37 22.66 -0.31
C ALA A 164 -1.93 22.80 -0.85
N LYS A 165 -1.25 21.69 -1.16
CA LYS A 165 0.16 21.65 -1.60
C LYS A 165 1.11 22.33 -0.60
N ASP A 166 0.74 22.29 0.68
CA ASP A 166 1.57 22.72 1.81
C ASP A 166 2.58 21.61 2.11
N TRP A 167 3.62 21.55 1.27
CA TRP A 167 4.67 20.53 1.32
C TRP A 167 5.44 20.56 2.64
N HIS A 168 5.55 21.71 3.29
CA HIS A 168 6.19 21.84 4.59
C HIS A 168 5.38 21.17 5.70
N LYS A 169 4.07 21.44 5.79
CA LYS A 169 3.19 20.84 6.79
C LYS A 169 2.93 19.36 6.52
N PHE A 170 2.75 18.97 5.26
CA PHE A 170 2.62 17.56 4.88
C PHE A 170 3.89 16.78 5.23
N ALA A 171 5.06 17.22 4.77
CA ALA A 171 6.32 16.51 5.02
C ALA A 171 6.69 16.50 6.52
N ARG A 172 6.43 17.59 7.26
CA ARG A 172 6.59 17.61 8.73
C ARG A 172 5.63 16.65 9.43
N GLY A 173 4.43 16.45 8.90
CA GLY A 173 3.46 15.50 9.44
C GLY A 173 3.84 14.04 9.16
N TYR A 174 4.23 13.72 7.93
CA TYR A 174 4.53 12.35 7.50
C TYR A 174 5.93 11.87 7.95
N ASN A 175 6.95 12.74 7.90
CA ASN A 175 8.35 12.45 8.24
C ASN A 175 8.82 13.09 9.56
N GLY A 176 7.91 13.74 10.29
CA GLY A 176 8.22 14.40 11.55
C GLY A 176 9.15 15.63 11.43
N SER A 177 9.67 16.06 12.58
CA SER A 177 10.51 17.27 12.70
C SER A 177 11.80 17.29 11.86
N GLY A 178 12.27 16.13 11.38
CA GLY A 178 13.51 15.99 10.61
C GLY A 178 13.37 16.21 9.09
N TYR A 179 12.16 16.44 8.58
CA TYR A 179 11.84 16.44 7.14
C TYR A 179 12.69 17.37 6.27
N THR A 180 13.23 18.45 6.83
CA THR A 180 14.11 19.41 6.13
C THR A 180 15.48 18.82 5.80
N LYS A 181 16.06 17.98 6.68
CA LYS A 181 17.39 17.36 6.50
C LYS A 181 17.48 16.48 5.25
N HIS A 182 16.35 16.01 4.77
CA HIS A 182 16.22 15.11 3.62
C HIS A 182 15.36 15.71 2.49
N SER A 183 15.11 17.03 2.56
CA SER A 183 14.41 17.83 1.56
C SER A 183 13.07 17.26 1.10
N TYR A 184 12.33 16.57 1.99
CA TYR A 184 11.07 15.89 1.64
C TYR A 184 10.05 16.82 0.98
N HIS A 185 9.89 18.03 1.52
CA HIS A 185 9.02 19.07 0.98
C HIS A 185 9.37 19.43 -0.48
N ILE A 186 10.65 19.70 -0.77
CA ILE A 186 11.14 19.98 -2.13
C ILE A 186 10.95 18.75 -3.05
N ARG A 187 11.22 17.54 -2.54
CA ARG A 187 11.06 16.29 -3.31
C ARG A 187 9.59 16.04 -3.69
N LEU A 188 8.65 16.29 -2.77
CA LEU A 188 7.20 16.22 -3.02
C LEU A 188 6.75 17.24 -4.06
N GLU A 189 7.16 18.49 -3.91
CA GLU A 189 6.87 19.56 -4.87
C GLU A 189 7.35 19.24 -6.28
N GLN A 190 8.61 18.81 -6.41
CA GLN A 190 9.21 18.41 -7.69
C GLN A 190 8.55 17.16 -8.28
N ALA A 191 8.18 16.19 -7.44
CA ALA A 191 7.46 15.00 -7.89
C ALA A 191 6.05 15.36 -8.39
N TYR A 192 5.31 16.21 -7.67
CA TYR A 192 4.00 16.69 -8.06
C TYR A 192 4.06 17.49 -9.37
N ALA A 193 4.96 18.47 -9.47
CA ALA A 193 5.14 19.26 -10.68
C ALA A 193 5.58 18.41 -11.89
N SER A 194 6.26 17.28 -11.66
CA SER A 194 6.61 16.31 -12.70
C SER A 194 5.41 15.49 -13.18
N PHE A 195 4.45 15.14 -12.32
CA PHE A 195 3.25 14.40 -12.72
C PHE A 195 2.18 15.32 -13.30
N ALA A 196 1.93 16.48 -12.68
CA ALA A 196 0.92 17.45 -13.13
C ALA A 196 1.20 18.05 -14.52
N LYS A 197 2.46 18.08 -14.97
CA LYS A 197 2.83 18.48 -16.35
C LYS A 197 2.67 17.36 -17.39
N GLY A 198 2.55 16.11 -16.95
CA GLY A 198 2.50 14.91 -17.80
C GLY A 198 1.11 14.29 -17.91
N GLN A 199 0.11 14.82 -17.21
CA GLN A 199 -1.30 14.54 -17.47
C GLN A 199 -1.88 15.69 -18.30
N PRO A 200 -2.82 15.45 -19.23
CA PRO A 200 -3.73 16.51 -19.68
C PRO A 200 -4.49 17.06 -18.46
N VAL A 201 -5.01 18.28 -18.53
CA VAL A 201 -5.76 18.87 -17.41
C VAL A 201 -6.96 17.97 -17.09
N ASP A 202 -6.90 17.30 -15.95
CA ASP A 202 -7.79 16.18 -15.62
C ASP A 202 -9.26 16.63 -15.57
N ALA A 203 -10.11 16.05 -16.41
CA ALA A 203 -11.57 16.08 -16.23
C ALA A 203 -12.00 15.41 -14.89
N TRP A 204 -11.10 14.60 -14.33
CA TRP A 204 -11.25 13.73 -13.17
C TRP A 204 -11.04 14.45 -11.81
N ALA A 205 -10.97 15.79 -11.78
CA ALA A 205 -10.47 16.57 -10.65
C ALA A 205 -11.35 16.55 -9.38
N ASP A 206 -12.59 16.08 -9.47
CA ASP A 206 -13.53 15.91 -8.35
C ASP A 206 -13.72 14.45 -7.89
N GLY A 207 -13.11 13.49 -8.60
CA GLY A 207 -13.26 12.06 -8.34
C GLY A 207 -14.61 11.47 -8.77
N ILE A 208 -15.29 12.08 -9.75
CA ILE A 208 -16.55 11.62 -10.33
C ILE A 208 -16.32 11.05 -11.74
N LEU A 209 -17.05 9.99 -12.11
CA LEU A 209 -17.25 9.55 -13.50
C LEU A 209 -18.74 9.65 -13.89
N THR A 210 -19.02 10.16 -15.09
CA THR A 210 -20.38 10.39 -15.61
C THR A 210 -20.45 10.37 -17.14
N ILE A 211 -21.65 10.55 -17.71
CA ILE A 211 -21.89 10.48 -19.16
C ILE A 211 -21.04 11.50 -19.91
N GLY A 212 -20.20 11.00 -20.83
CA GLY A 212 -19.31 11.81 -21.67
C GLY A 212 -17.83 11.55 -21.42
N ASP A 213 -17.46 11.05 -20.24
CA ASP A 213 -16.08 10.75 -19.86
C ASP A 213 -15.47 9.63 -20.72
N LYS A 214 -14.15 9.66 -20.91
CA LYS A 214 -13.42 8.66 -21.73
C LYS A 214 -12.03 8.35 -21.21
N GLY A 215 -11.57 7.13 -21.46
CA GLY A 215 -10.21 6.66 -21.25
C GLY A 215 -10.08 5.56 -20.20
N GLU A 216 -8.83 5.25 -19.85
CA GLU A 216 -8.39 4.12 -19.03
C GLU A 216 -9.22 3.85 -17.76
N ALA A 217 -9.60 4.88 -17.00
CA ALA A 217 -10.39 4.69 -15.76
C ALA A 217 -11.90 4.47 -16.02
N VAL A 218 -12.41 4.79 -17.22
CA VAL A 218 -13.75 4.33 -17.66
C VAL A 218 -13.69 2.85 -18.06
N GLU A 219 -12.64 2.39 -18.74
CA GLU A 219 -12.47 0.93 -18.99
C GLU A 219 -12.45 0.13 -17.69
N VAL A 220 -11.81 0.67 -16.65
CA VAL A 220 -11.71 0.04 -15.34
C VAL A 220 -13.06 -0.03 -14.64
N LEU A 221 -13.83 1.06 -14.70
CA LEU A 221 -15.23 1.05 -14.27
C LEU A 221 -16.02 -0.02 -15.04
N GLN A 222 -15.89 -0.08 -16.38
CA GLN A 222 -16.58 -1.07 -17.19
C GLN A 222 -16.19 -2.50 -16.80
N ARG A 223 -14.89 -2.78 -16.57
CA ARG A 223 -14.39 -4.06 -16.05
C ARG A 223 -14.97 -4.40 -14.66
N GLN A 224 -15.10 -3.43 -13.76
CA GLN A 224 -15.72 -3.62 -12.44
C GLN A 224 -17.23 -3.91 -12.55
N LEU A 225 -17.94 -3.18 -13.40
CA LEU A 225 -19.38 -3.39 -13.65
C LEU A 225 -19.63 -4.78 -14.28
N VAL A 226 -18.80 -5.20 -15.25
CA VAL A 226 -18.85 -6.53 -15.86
C VAL A 226 -18.57 -7.63 -14.81
N ALA A 227 -17.58 -7.45 -13.93
CA ALA A 227 -17.31 -8.37 -12.82
C ALA A 227 -18.47 -8.45 -11.80
N LEU A 228 -19.35 -7.45 -11.76
CA LEU A 228 -20.57 -7.41 -10.94
C LEU A 228 -21.84 -7.79 -11.74
N GLY A 229 -21.66 -8.44 -12.89
CA GLY A 229 -22.73 -8.95 -13.74
C GLY A 229 -23.54 -7.84 -14.41
N ALA A 230 -22.86 -6.89 -15.06
CA ALA A 230 -23.43 -5.98 -16.04
C ALA A 230 -22.96 -6.38 -17.45
N ASP A 231 -23.89 -6.38 -18.42
CA ASP A 231 -23.61 -6.70 -19.81
C ASP A 231 -23.32 -5.40 -20.59
N ILE A 232 -22.04 -5.01 -20.64
CA ILE A 232 -21.55 -3.80 -21.34
C ILE A 232 -20.19 -4.06 -21.99
N GLU A 233 -19.94 -3.37 -23.10
CA GLU A 233 -18.62 -3.33 -23.74
C GLU A 233 -17.60 -2.52 -22.90
N ILE A 234 -16.33 -2.90 -22.99
CA ILE A 234 -15.20 -2.18 -22.39
C ILE A 234 -14.54 -1.36 -23.50
N ASP A 235 -15.22 -0.30 -23.93
CA ASP A 235 -14.80 0.62 -25.00
C ASP A 235 -14.03 1.85 -24.48
N GLY A 236 -13.96 2.02 -23.16
CA GLY A 236 -13.37 3.18 -22.51
C GLY A 236 -14.18 4.47 -22.67
N ALA A 237 -15.48 4.40 -23.01
CA ALA A 237 -16.36 5.56 -23.09
C ALA A 237 -17.58 5.44 -22.16
N PHE A 238 -17.84 6.49 -21.39
CA PHE A 238 -18.96 6.54 -20.46
C PHE A 238 -20.23 6.92 -21.24
N GLY A 239 -20.69 5.97 -22.06
CA GLY A 239 -21.95 6.07 -22.79
C GLY A 239 -23.16 5.79 -21.91
N ARG A 240 -24.34 5.76 -22.54
CA ARG A 240 -25.61 5.40 -21.87
C ARG A 240 -25.59 3.99 -21.28
N GLY A 241 -24.90 3.03 -21.91
CA GLY A 241 -24.73 1.67 -21.38
C GLY A 241 -23.97 1.65 -20.06
N THR A 242 -22.79 2.26 -20.03
CA THR A 242 -21.98 2.42 -18.80
C THR A 242 -22.78 3.11 -17.69
N ALA A 243 -23.51 4.19 -18.00
CA ALA A 243 -24.37 4.88 -17.03
C ALA A 243 -25.50 3.99 -16.48
N GLN A 244 -26.17 3.22 -17.33
CA GLN A 244 -27.23 2.29 -16.90
C GLN A 244 -26.68 1.18 -16.00
N ALA A 245 -25.52 0.61 -16.35
CA ALA A 245 -24.83 -0.37 -15.52
C ALA A 245 -24.41 0.20 -14.15
N VAL A 246 -23.94 1.47 -14.10
CA VAL A 246 -23.71 2.17 -12.83
C VAL A 246 -24.99 2.31 -12.01
N ILE A 247 -26.11 2.74 -12.62
CA ILE A 247 -27.41 2.85 -11.95
C ILE A 247 -27.83 1.49 -11.35
N GLU A 248 -27.63 0.39 -12.08
CA GLU A 248 -28.01 -0.95 -11.64
C GLU A 248 -27.11 -1.48 -10.53
N VAL A 249 -25.79 -1.28 -10.62
CA VAL A 249 -24.86 -1.67 -9.55
C VAL A 249 -25.04 -0.79 -8.30
N GLN A 250 -25.32 0.51 -8.46
CA GLN A 250 -25.74 1.38 -7.35
C GLN A 250 -27.01 0.84 -6.66
N LYS A 251 -28.03 0.39 -7.40
CA LYS A 251 -29.22 -0.26 -6.83
C LYS A 251 -28.86 -1.57 -6.09
N LYS A 252 -28.09 -2.46 -6.72
CA LYS A 252 -27.61 -3.73 -6.12
C LYS A 252 -26.90 -3.49 -4.78
N LEU A 253 -26.14 -2.39 -4.67
CA LEU A 253 -25.34 -2.03 -3.50
C LEU A 253 -26.04 -1.05 -2.53
N GLY A 254 -27.35 -0.78 -2.69
CA GLY A 254 -28.13 0.07 -1.79
C GLY A 254 -27.75 1.56 -1.81
N LEU A 255 -27.08 2.02 -2.86
CA LEU A 255 -26.66 3.41 -3.05
C LEU A 255 -27.74 4.26 -3.73
N LYS A 256 -27.55 5.58 -3.73
CA LYS A 256 -28.30 6.49 -4.62
C LYS A 256 -27.99 6.11 -6.07
N ALA A 257 -29.02 5.71 -6.81
CA ALA A 257 -28.92 5.20 -8.16
C ALA A 257 -29.07 6.32 -9.20
N ASP A 258 -28.03 7.14 -9.35
CA ASP A 258 -27.99 8.33 -10.20
C ASP A 258 -27.09 8.20 -11.45
N GLY A 259 -26.34 7.10 -11.59
CA GLY A 259 -25.45 6.88 -12.73
C GLY A 259 -24.11 7.61 -12.62
N ILE A 260 -23.80 8.15 -11.45
CA ILE A 260 -22.62 8.99 -11.20
C ILE A 260 -21.66 8.25 -10.25
N VAL A 261 -20.47 7.90 -10.73
CA VAL A 261 -19.47 7.18 -9.93
C VAL A 261 -18.65 8.17 -9.12
N GLY A 262 -19.26 8.73 -8.08
CA GLY A 262 -18.53 9.44 -7.03
C GLY A 262 -17.86 8.49 -6.04
N SER A 263 -17.14 9.07 -5.06
CA SER A 263 -16.36 8.34 -4.04
C SER A 263 -17.10 7.19 -3.34
N LYS A 264 -18.38 7.36 -2.98
CA LYS A 264 -19.20 6.29 -2.37
C LYS A 264 -19.45 5.11 -3.30
N THR A 265 -19.62 5.36 -4.60
CA THR A 265 -19.79 4.31 -5.61
C THR A 265 -18.47 3.58 -5.82
N ASN A 266 -17.33 4.29 -5.91
CA ASN A 266 -16.00 3.68 -5.98
C ASN A 266 -15.65 2.85 -4.73
N GLU A 267 -15.97 3.32 -3.52
CA GLU A 267 -15.76 2.56 -2.27
C GLU A 267 -16.59 1.28 -2.21
N ALA A 268 -17.81 1.30 -2.75
CA ALA A 268 -18.66 0.10 -2.85
C ALA A 268 -18.18 -0.86 -3.96
N LEU A 269 -17.83 -0.37 -5.15
CA LEU A 269 -17.29 -1.15 -6.28
C LEU A 269 -15.99 -1.87 -5.91
N THR A 270 -15.11 -1.21 -5.15
CA THR A 270 -13.84 -1.80 -4.66
C THR A 270 -14.01 -2.63 -3.37
N GLY A 271 -15.19 -2.58 -2.75
CA GLY A 271 -15.53 -3.29 -1.52
C GLY A 271 -16.12 -4.68 -1.73
N VAL A 272 -16.61 -5.01 -2.93
CA VAL A 272 -17.15 -6.35 -3.22
C VAL A 272 -16.00 -7.36 -3.34
N GLU A 273 -15.89 -8.26 -2.38
CA GLU A 273 -15.12 -9.50 -2.58
C GLU A 273 -15.95 -10.40 -3.50
N VAL A 274 -15.53 -10.51 -4.76
CA VAL A 274 -16.16 -11.40 -5.75
C VAL A 274 -15.91 -12.84 -5.29
N GLU A 275 -16.96 -13.61 -4.99
CA GLU A 275 -16.82 -15.06 -4.91
C GLU A 275 -16.50 -15.57 -6.31
N GLU A 276 -15.26 -16.03 -6.49
CA GLU A 276 -14.80 -16.61 -7.74
C GLU A 276 -15.63 -17.88 -8.03
N PRO A 277 -16.30 -17.98 -9.19
CA PRO A 277 -17.12 -19.14 -9.50
C PRO A 277 -16.24 -20.39 -9.53
N ALA A 278 -16.71 -21.45 -8.85
CA ALA A 278 -15.90 -22.65 -8.60
C ALA A 278 -15.23 -23.16 -9.90
N PRO A 279 -13.89 -23.36 -9.91
CA PRO A 279 -13.15 -23.57 -11.14
C PRO A 279 -13.60 -24.85 -11.85
N LEU A 280 -14.00 -24.73 -13.12
CA LEU A 280 -14.22 -25.89 -13.97
C LEU A 280 -12.91 -26.67 -14.10
N GLN A 281 -12.94 -27.94 -13.69
CA GLN A 281 -11.81 -28.83 -13.86
C GLN A 281 -11.63 -29.17 -15.34
N ALA A 282 -10.51 -28.74 -15.91
CA ALA A 282 -9.98 -29.20 -17.19
C ALA A 282 -8.74 -30.09 -16.95
N PRO A 283 -8.38 -30.99 -17.89
CA PRO A 283 -7.56 -32.15 -17.54
C PRO A 283 -6.11 -31.85 -17.13
N VAL A 284 -5.59 -32.72 -16.26
CA VAL A 284 -4.15 -32.85 -16.03
C VAL A 284 -3.50 -33.58 -17.20
N GLU A 285 -2.57 -32.92 -17.89
CA GLU A 285 -1.54 -33.60 -18.67
C GLU A 285 -0.19 -33.53 -17.92
N GLU A 286 0.46 -34.68 -17.82
CA GLU A 286 1.68 -34.90 -17.05
C GLU A 286 2.88 -34.97 -18.01
N VAL A 287 3.86 -34.07 -17.86
CA VAL A 287 5.10 -34.10 -18.66
C VAL A 287 6.32 -34.00 -17.73
N SER A 288 7.31 -34.84 -18.00
CA SER A 288 8.37 -35.23 -17.07
C SER A 288 9.62 -34.33 -17.09
N ALA A 289 10.43 -34.48 -16.04
CA ALA A 289 11.65 -33.69 -15.84
C ALA A 289 12.79 -34.08 -16.79
N ILE A 290 13.62 -33.09 -17.15
CA ILE A 290 14.96 -33.29 -17.73
C ILE A 290 15.99 -32.52 -16.89
N THR A 291 17.12 -33.16 -16.59
CA THR A 291 18.27 -32.63 -15.83
C THR A 291 19.32 -32.05 -16.81
N ASN A 292 20.42 -31.35 -16.46
CA ASN A 292 21.28 -31.36 -15.27
C ASN A 292 22.12 -30.03 -15.21
N PRO A 293 23.09 -29.82 -14.29
CA PRO A 293 23.60 -28.47 -13.93
C PRO A 293 24.87 -28.00 -14.65
N VAL A 294 25.21 -26.70 -14.46
CA VAL A 294 26.55 -26.13 -14.69
C VAL A 294 27.02 -25.32 -13.46
N ASN A 295 28.33 -25.32 -13.21
CA ASN A 295 29.03 -24.87 -12.00
C ASN A 295 29.33 -23.35 -11.99
N PRO A 296 29.35 -22.64 -10.84
CA PRO A 296 29.69 -21.21 -10.79
C PRO A 296 31.22 -20.96 -10.84
N GLY A 297 31.63 -19.96 -11.63
CA GLY A 297 33.00 -19.41 -11.70
C GLY A 297 33.06 -17.94 -11.25
N PRO A 298 34.22 -17.43 -10.79
CA PRO A 298 34.28 -16.23 -9.96
C PRO A 298 34.28 -14.91 -10.74
N PHE A 299 33.73 -13.86 -10.12
CA PHE A 299 34.09 -12.48 -10.46
C PHE A 299 34.28 -11.62 -9.20
N VAL A 300 35.52 -11.16 -9.03
CA VAL A 300 36.01 -10.12 -8.10
C VAL A 300 36.90 -9.26 -9.02
N VAL A 301 36.79 -7.94 -9.10
CA VAL A 301 37.18 -6.90 -8.13
C VAL A 301 36.33 -5.63 -8.37
N GLY A 302 36.12 -4.77 -7.36
CA GLY A 302 35.39 -3.50 -7.56
C GLY A 302 35.21 -2.62 -6.32
N THR A 303 36.25 -2.37 -5.51
CA THR A 303 36.15 -1.49 -4.33
C THR A 303 36.20 -0.01 -4.70
N GLY A 304 35.15 0.77 -4.39
CA GLY A 304 35.11 2.21 -4.74
C GLY A 304 33.98 3.05 -4.11
N LEU A 305 34.19 3.50 -2.87
CA LEU A 305 33.70 4.75 -2.24
C LEU A 305 32.22 5.21 -2.37
N ALA A 306 31.58 5.27 -1.18
CA ALA A 306 30.74 6.37 -0.66
C ALA A 306 29.36 6.74 -1.29
N GLY A 307 28.34 6.80 -0.42
CA GLY A 307 27.12 7.61 -0.60
C GLY A 307 25.91 6.91 -1.22
N GLY A 308 25.05 6.28 -0.39
CA GLY A 308 23.90 5.51 -0.89
C GLY A 308 22.73 5.33 0.08
N VAL A 309 22.07 6.43 0.46
CA VAL A 309 20.70 6.52 1.03
C VAL A 309 20.24 5.33 1.91
N GLY A 310 20.79 5.24 3.13
CA GLY A 310 20.29 4.30 4.13
C GLY A 310 18.87 4.66 4.61
N PHE A 311 17.90 3.78 4.33
CA PHE A 311 16.48 3.80 4.73
C PHE A 311 16.12 4.76 5.87
N ILE A 312 15.46 5.87 5.52
CA ILE A 312 14.85 6.81 6.47
C ILE A 312 13.42 6.33 6.76
N ILE A 313 13.27 5.44 7.75
CA ILE A 313 11.96 5.07 8.31
C ILE A 313 11.88 5.73 9.69
N TRP A 314 11.54 7.03 9.70
CA TRP A 314 11.51 7.87 10.91
C TRP A 314 10.63 9.13 10.69
N LYS A 315 9.52 9.39 11.39
CA LYS A 315 8.58 8.54 12.17
C LYS A 315 7.21 9.23 12.19
N ILE A 316 6.14 8.44 12.44
CA ILE A 316 5.11 8.88 13.40
C ILE A 316 5.21 7.97 14.64
N VAL A 317 5.69 8.55 15.75
CA VAL A 317 5.67 7.97 17.10
C VAL A 317 5.22 8.99 18.16
N GLU A 318 5.03 10.27 17.77
CA GLU A 318 4.76 11.41 18.67
C GLU A 318 3.51 12.21 18.23
N ALA A 319 2.43 11.49 17.96
CA ALA A 319 1.07 12.03 17.93
C ALA A 319 0.14 11.03 18.66
N ILE A 320 -0.98 11.52 19.22
CA ILE A 320 -2.05 10.75 19.90
C ILE A 320 -1.75 10.33 21.37
N PHE A 321 -0.59 10.67 21.95
CA PHE A 321 -0.35 10.54 23.40
C PHE A 321 0.32 11.77 24.05
N LEU A 322 -0.35 12.91 23.92
CA LEU A 322 -0.41 14.03 24.89
C LEU A 322 -1.85 14.54 24.92
#